data_AF-A0A552RIT3-F1
#
_entry.id   AF-A0A552RIT3-F1
#
_cell.length_a   1.000
_cell.length_b   1.000
_cell.length_c   1.000
_cell.angle_alpha   90.00
_cell.angle_beta   90.00
_cell.angle_gamma   90.00
#
_symmetry.space_group_name_H-M   'P 1'
#
loop_
_entity.id
_entity.type
_entity.pdbx_description
1 polymer ?
#
loop_
_entity_poly.entity_id
_entity_poly.type
_entity_poly.pdbx_seq_one_letter_code
_entity_poly.pdbx_strand_id
1 'polypeptide(L)'
;MLAQLTLRQQLTDIPGESFEQLIHKLLSLRHPDFVPVRTHGNLGDMGADGLLLWDRVLWACYSPQTDDIARVKRKFASDLEKALVKRPDAFDIFRFAVNDLKGVHPELSVMMSEAQEKLRPRRVEHYGWHRLWNDVMRLDRIATEDLLGCELPVQDKTYGIGLTDLEALLARLGEQRRTSQPLAALPEVNKYKIEWNGLSGDVRGALIQGIGHSHLVEGYYAGLGAPDEADRVAQGFRVYYDQVRADTDDQDRLWAALQEYILGNAAPSLNSMYCAWIVIAHFFQRCDVFDVPPDGWIPGAVDRSAA
;
A
#
# COMPACT_ATOMS: atom_id res chain seq x y z
N MET A 1 0.19 -2.59 -6.75
CA MET A 1 -0.49 -3.05 -7.99
C MET A 1 0.21 -4.25 -8.63
N LEU A 2 1.52 -4.20 -8.95
CA LEU A 2 2.19 -5.32 -9.64
C LEU A 2 2.18 -6.62 -8.84
N ALA A 3 2.55 -6.59 -7.55
CA ALA A 3 2.53 -7.78 -6.69
C ALA A 3 1.17 -8.50 -6.69
N GLN A 4 0.08 -7.73 -6.69
CA GLN A 4 -1.29 -8.26 -6.75
C GLN A 4 -1.57 -8.92 -8.10
N LEU A 5 -1.20 -8.27 -9.21
CA LEU A 5 -1.38 -8.81 -10.56
C LEU A 5 -0.57 -10.09 -10.76
N THR A 6 0.71 -10.09 -10.36
CA THR A 6 1.59 -11.26 -10.43
C THR A 6 1.00 -12.43 -9.66
N LEU A 7 0.55 -12.20 -8.42
CA LEU A 7 -0.03 -13.25 -7.60
C LEU A 7 -1.35 -13.79 -8.17
N ARG A 8 -2.22 -12.91 -8.69
CA ARG A 8 -3.46 -13.35 -9.37
C ARG A 8 -3.16 -14.20 -10.60
N GLN A 9 -2.16 -13.79 -11.39
CA GLN A 9 -1.73 -14.52 -12.58
C GLN A 9 -1.19 -15.90 -12.19
N GLN A 10 -0.35 -15.98 -11.17
CA GLN A 10 0.15 -17.26 -10.65
C GLN A 10 -1.02 -18.16 -10.22
N LEU A 11 -2.00 -17.64 -9.48
CA LEU A 11 -3.11 -18.45 -8.95
C LEU A 11 -4.11 -18.96 -10.00
N THR A 12 -4.17 -18.39 -11.20
CA THR A 12 -5.24 -18.68 -12.17
C THR A 12 -5.16 -20.11 -12.72
N ASP A 13 -3.95 -20.68 -12.87
CA ASP A 13 -3.73 -22.03 -13.41
C ASP A 13 -2.69 -22.84 -12.59
N ILE A 14 -2.47 -22.48 -11.33
CA ILE A 14 -1.45 -23.14 -10.51
C ILE A 14 -1.85 -24.58 -10.17
N PRO A 15 -1.02 -25.60 -10.47
CA PRO A 15 -1.30 -26.98 -10.06
C PRO A 15 -1.41 -27.12 -8.54
N GLY A 16 -2.09 -28.17 -8.07
CA GLY A 16 -2.30 -28.43 -6.63
C GLY A 16 -1.01 -28.39 -5.79
N GLU A 17 0.03 -29.09 -6.23
CA GLU A 17 1.32 -29.13 -5.53
C GLU A 17 2.00 -27.75 -5.49
N SER A 18 1.94 -27.00 -6.59
CA SER A 18 2.51 -25.66 -6.65
C SER A 18 1.74 -24.66 -5.77
N PHE A 19 0.42 -24.81 -5.65
CA PHE A 19 -0.39 -24.01 -4.74
C PHE A 19 -0.06 -24.31 -3.27
N GLU A 20 0.08 -25.59 -2.93
CA GLU A 20 0.52 -26.02 -1.60
C GLU A 20 1.90 -25.43 -1.26
N GLN A 21 2.86 -25.51 -2.17
CA GLN A 21 4.19 -24.91 -1.99
C GLN A 21 4.15 -23.38 -1.78
N LEU A 22 3.28 -22.67 -2.53
CA LEU A 22 3.07 -21.23 -2.33
C LEU A 22 2.54 -20.92 -0.93
N ILE A 23 1.55 -21.68 -0.45
CA ILE A 23 1.01 -21.54 0.90
C ILE A 23 2.07 -21.87 1.95
N HIS A 24 2.86 -22.93 1.76
CA HIS A 24 3.95 -23.29 2.67
C HIS A 24 4.97 -22.17 2.77
N LYS A 25 5.37 -21.57 1.65
CA LYS A 25 6.31 -20.46 1.62
C LYS A 25 5.73 -19.22 2.33
N LEU A 26 4.50 -18.83 1.99
CA LEU A 26 3.82 -17.70 2.63
C LEU A 26 3.73 -17.88 4.16
N LEU A 27 3.29 -19.06 4.61
CA LEU A 27 3.12 -19.32 6.04
C LEU A 27 4.47 -19.39 6.77
N SER A 28 5.50 -19.98 6.16
CA SER A 28 6.85 -20.00 6.74
C SER A 28 7.44 -18.59 6.91
N LEU A 29 7.13 -17.67 5.99
CA LEU A 29 7.54 -16.26 6.08
C LEU A 29 6.74 -15.47 7.14
N ARG A 30 5.49 -15.85 7.39
CA ARG A 30 4.57 -15.14 8.30
C ARG A 30 4.55 -15.69 9.72
N HIS A 31 4.81 -16.98 9.89
CA HIS A 31 4.56 -17.73 11.11
C HIS A 31 5.76 -18.62 11.45
N PRO A 32 6.54 -18.27 12.48
CA PRO A 32 7.71 -19.07 12.87
C PRO A 32 7.33 -20.45 13.45
N ASP A 33 6.06 -20.64 13.82
CA ASP A 33 5.51 -21.90 14.34
C ASP A 33 4.84 -22.76 13.26
N PHE A 34 4.94 -22.36 11.99
CA PHE A 34 4.42 -23.14 10.88
C PHE A 34 5.28 -24.37 10.60
N VAL A 35 4.61 -25.53 10.52
CA VAL A 35 5.21 -26.81 10.18
C VAL A 35 4.60 -27.31 8.87
N PRO A 36 5.35 -27.31 7.75
CA PRO A 36 4.89 -27.94 6.52
C PRO A 36 4.86 -29.45 6.69
N VAL A 37 3.81 -30.09 6.20
CA VAL A 37 3.60 -31.54 6.27
C VAL A 37 3.70 -32.11 4.87
N ARG A 38 4.69 -32.97 4.65
CA ARG A 38 4.86 -33.69 3.39
C ARG A 38 4.23 -35.07 3.46
N THR A 39 3.83 -35.58 2.29
CA THR A 39 3.47 -37.00 2.15
C THR A 39 4.70 -37.89 2.41
N HIS A 40 4.50 -39.02 3.10
CA HIS A 40 5.56 -39.97 3.37
C HIS A 40 5.12 -41.43 3.18
N GLY A 41 5.54 -42.03 2.05
CA GLY A 41 5.30 -43.45 1.76
C GLY A 41 3.85 -43.88 2.03
N ASN A 42 3.67 -44.94 2.80
CA ASN A 42 2.36 -45.48 3.14
C ASN A 42 1.57 -44.65 4.16
N LEU A 43 2.20 -43.68 4.83
CA LEU A 43 1.53 -42.81 5.82
C LEU A 43 0.73 -41.69 5.15
N GLY A 44 1.12 -41.30 3.93
CA GLY A 44 0.64 -40.08 3.29
C GLY A 44 1.03 -38.83 4.08
N ASP A 45 0.19 -37.81 4.05
CA ASP A 45 0.27 -36.54 4.79
C ASP A 45 -0.41 -36.59 6.18
N MET A 46 -1.09 -37.71 6.45
CA MET A 46 -2.04 -37.85 7.55
C MET A 46 -3.15 -36.78 7.58
N GLY A 47 -3.64 -36.39 6.41
CA GLY A 47 -4.82 -35.51 6.24
C GLY A 47 -4.57 -34.03 6.49
N ALA A 48 -3.36 -33.55 6.25
CA ALA A 48 -2.97 -32.16 6.47
C ALA A 48 -1.74 -31.81 5.64
N ASP A 49 -1.75 -30.66 5.00
CA ASP A 49 -0.61 -30.14 4.25
C ASP A 49 0.27 -29.24 5.15
N GLY A 50 -0.30 -28.66 6.20
CA GLY A 50 0.46 -27.85 7.16
C GLY A 50 -0.19 -27.72 8.55
N LEU A 51 0.59 -27.29 9.53
CA LEU A 51 0.14 -27.09 10.91
C LEU A 51 0.78 -25.84 11.53
N LEU A 52 -0.03 -24.94 12.10
CA LEU A 52 0.43 -23.91 13.03
C LEU A 52 0.34 -24.47 14.46
N LEU A 53 1.47 -24.48 15.17
CA LEU A 53 1.56 -25.10 16.50
C LEU A 53 0.94 -24.26 17.61
N TRP A 54 1.02 -22.93 17.52
CA TRP A 54 0.55 -22.03 18.57
C TRP A 54 -0.97 -21.89 18.53
N ASP A 55 -1.50 -21.55 17.35
CA ASP A 55 -2.93 -21.35 17.13
C ASP A 55 -3.67 -22.67 16.80
N ARG A 56 -2.93 -23.79 16.74
CA ARG A 56 -3.46 -25.14 16.49
C ARG A 56 -4.34 -25.17 15.23
N VAL A 57 -3.80 -24.62 14.13
CA VAL A 57 -4.49 -24.52 12.84
C VAL A 57 -3.95 -25.56 11.88
N LEU A 58 -4.83 -26.46 11.47
CA LEU A 58 -4.52 -27.48 10.48
C LEU A 58 -4.94 -27.00 9.10
N TRP A 59 -4.00 -27.06 8.15
CA TRP A 59 -4.20 -26.58 6.79
C TRP A 59 -4.40 -27.74 5.83
N ALA A 60 -5.40 -27.59 4.97
CA ALA A 60 -5.61 -28.42 3.80
C ALA A 60 -5.69 -27.51 2.57
N CYS A 61 -4.73 -27.67 1.66
CA CYS A 61 -4.56 -26.90 0.43
C CYS A 61 -5.19 -27.65 -0.74
N TYR A 62 -5.98 -26.93 -1.53
CA TYR A 62 -6.59 -27.51 -2.71
C TYR A 62 -6.70 -26.49 -3.84
N SER A 63 -6.09 -26.81 -4.98
CA SER A 63 -6.22 -26.02 -6.22
C SER A 63 -7.14 -26.73 -7.21
N PRO A 64 -8.46 -26.47 -7.23
CA PRO A 64 -9.34 -27.02 -8.24
C PRO A 64 -8.92 -26.57 -9.64
N GLN A 65 -8.56 -27.54 -10.49
CA GLN A 65 -8.27 -27.34 -11.92
C GLN A 65 -9.55 -27.43 -12.79
N THR A 66 -10.72 -27.48 -12.16
CA THR A 66 -12.00 -27.79 -12.79
C THR A 66 -13.09 -26.96 -12.15
N ASP A 67 -14.04 -26.45 -12.94
CA ASP A 67 -15.28 -25.87 -12.43
C ASP A 67 -16.25 -26.92 -11.84
N ASP A 68 -15.84 -28.20 -11.77
CA ASP A 68 -16.62 -29.28 -11.15
C ASP A 68 -16.67 -29.14 -9.62
N ILE A 69 -17.72 -28.47 -9.16
CA ILE A 69 -18.03 -28.30 -7.74
C ILE A 69 -18.16 -29.63 -6.98
N ALA A 70 -18.61 -30.71 -7.61
CA ALA A 70 -18.77 -31.99 -6.94
C ALA A 70 -17.40 -32.56 -6.51
N ARG A 71 -16.36 -32.31 -7.31
CA ARG A 71 -14.98 -32.68 -6.97
C ARG A 71 -14.46 -31.88 -5.78
N VAL A 72 -14.70 -30.57 -5.75
CA VAL A 72 -14.30 -29.70 -4.63
C VAL A 72 -14.98 -30.12 -3.34
N LYS A 73 -16.29 -30.38 -3.37
CA LYS A 73 -17.07 -30.87 -2.22
C LYS A 73 -16.53 -32.19 -1.68
N ARG A 74 -16.24 -33.16 -2.58
CA ARG A 74 -15.65 -34.45 -2.18
C ARG A 74 -14.29 -34.27 -1.53
N LYS A 75 -13.44 -33.38 -2.05
CA LYS A 75 -12.11 -33.11 -1.50
C LYS A 75 -12.21 -32.47 -0.11
N PHE A 76 -13.01 -31.43 0.05
CA PHE A 76 -13.27 -30.80 1.35
C PHE A 76 -13.75 -31.84 2.39
N ALA A 77 -14.77 -32.63 2.05
CA ALA A 77 -15.30 -33.64 2.96
C ALA A 77 -14.25 -34.71 3.32
N SER A 78 -13.50 -35.20 2.33
CA SER A 78 -12.47 -36.21 2.55
C SER A 78 -11.31 -35.71 3.41
N ASP A 79 -10.85 -34.48 3.18
CA ASP A 79 -9.74 -33.90 3.95
C ASP A 79 -10.16 -33.61 5.39
N LEU A 80 -11.36 -33.05 5.59
CA LEU A 80 -11.90 -32.82 6.91
C LEU A 80 -12.07 -34.13 7.70
N GLU A 81 -12.63 -35.17 7.07
CA GLU A 81 -12.78 -36.48 7.71
C GLU A 81 -11.42 -37.08 8.09
N LYS A 82 -10.43 -37.03 7.17
CA LYS A 82 -9.07 -37.52 7.45
C LYS A 82 -8.42 -36.77 8.60
N ALA A 83 -8.55 -35.43 8.64
CA ALA A 83 -8.02 -34.62 9.71
C ALA A 83 -8.61 -35.02 11.07
N LEU A 84 -9.94 -35.22 11.14
CA LEU A 84 -10.63 -35.62 12.36
C LEU A 84 -10.24 -37.02 12.83
N VAL A 85 -10.09 -37.98 11.90
CA VAL A 85 -9.73 -39.36 12.24
C VAL A 85 -8.26 -39.50 12.61
N LYS A 86 -7.35 -38.88 11.84
CA LYS A 86 -5.91 -39.07 11.99
C LYS A 86 -5.26 -38.10 12.97
N ARG A 87 -5.88 -36.94 13.22
CA ARG A 87 -5.31 -35.86 14.02
C ARG A 87 -6.34 -35.20 14.97
N PRO A 88 -7.15 -35.96 15.71
CA PRO A 88 -8.24 -35.41 16.52
C PRO A 88 -7.77 -34.37 17.55
N ASP A 89 -6.58 -34.54 18.14
CA ASP A 89 -6.10 -33.66 19.21
C ASP A 89 -5.07 -32.61 18.74
N ALA A 90 -4.78 -32.56 17.45
CA ALA A 90 -3.72 -31.70 16.92
C ALA A 90 -4.19 -30.27 16.60
N PHE A 91 -5.51 -30.04 16.47
CA PHE A 91 -6.03 -28.78 15.96
C PHE A 91 -7.36 -28.37 16.58
N ASP A 92 -7.56 -27.06 16.64
CA ASP A 92 -8.83 -26.43 17.02
C ASP A 92 -9.49 -25.72 15.82
N ILE A 93 -8.69 -25.41 14.79
CA ILE A 93 -9.16 -24.83 13.52
C ILE A 93 -8.75 -25.74 12.36
N PHE A 94 -9.72 -26.18 11.56
CA PHE A 94 -9.48 -26.73 10.24
C PHE A 94 -9.61 -25.62 9.20
N ARG A 95 -8.55 -25.34 8.46
CA ARG A 95 -8.53 -24.29 7.44
C ARG A 95 -8.37 -24.90 6.05
N PHE A 96 -9.38 -24.69 5.21
CA PHE A 96 -9.41 -25.14 3.83
C PHE A 96 -8.98 -24.01 2.91
N ALA A 97 -7.78 -24.12 2.34
CA ALA A 97 -7.20 -23.14 1.44
C ALA A 97 -7.48 -23.49 -0.02
N VAL A 98 -8.01 -22.53 -0.78
CA VAL A 98 -8.30 -22.69 -2.21
C VAL A 98 -7.78 -21.51 -3.03
N ASN A 99 -7.40 -21.76 -4.28
CA ASN A 99 -6.90 -20.74 -5.21
C ASN A 99 -8.03 -19.97 -5.94
N ASP A 100 -9.30 -20.19 -5.58
CA ASP A 100 -10.43 -19.55 -6.25
C ASP A 100 -10.46 -18.03 -5.99
N LEU A 101 -10.30 -17.26 -7.07
CA LEU A 101 -10.30 -15.81 -7.05
C LEU A 101 -11.70 -15.19 -7.01
N LYS A 102 -12.75 -15.96 -7.34
CA LYS A 102 -14.15 -15.50 -7.41
C LYS A 102 -14.89 -15.68 -6.08
N GLY A 103 -14.31 -16.44 -5.15
CA GLY A 103 -14.90 -16.77 -3.85
C GLY A 103 -15.45 -18.20 -3.81
N VAL A 104 -16.14 -18.55 -2.73
CA VAL A 104 -16.63 -19.92 -2.51
C VAL A 104 -17.95 -20.15 -3.23
N HIS A 105 -18.07 -21.27 -3.94
CA HIS A 105 -19.33 -21.69 -4.55
C HIS A 105 -20.44 -21.88 -3.49
N PRO A 106 -21.71 -21.48 -3.74
CA PRO A 106 -22.79 -21.54 -2.75
C PRO A 106 -22.95 -22.91 -2.06
N GLU A 107 -22.89 -24.01 -2.82
CA GLU A 107 -22.99 -25.36 -2.25
C GLU A 107 -21.84 -25.72 -1.30
N LEU A 108 -20.61 -25.25 -1.57
CA LEU A 108 -19.50 -25.46 -0.66
C LEU A 108 -19.68 -24.61 0.59
N SER A 109 -20.19 -23.38 0.46
CA SER A 109 -20.54 -22.53 1.61
C SER A 109 -21.57 -23.20 2.53
N VAL A 110 -22.61 -23.85 1.98
CA VAL A 110 -23.58 -24.61 2.78
C VAL A 110 -22.90 -25.77 3.51
N MET A 111 -22.09 -26.55 2.79
CA MET A 111 -21.38 -27.69 3.38
C MET A 111 -20.40 -27.27 4.50
N MET A 112 -19.71 -26.14 4.34
CA MET A 112 -18.83 -25.60 5.38
C MET A 112 -19.63 -25.12 6.61
N SER A 113 -20.80 -24.52 6.40
CA SER A 113 -21.71 -24.13 7.48
C SER A 113 -22.20 -25.34 8.28
N GLU A 114 -22.65 -26.40 7.59
CA GLU A 114 -23.05 -27.66 8.23
C GLU A 114 -21.91 -28.32 8.99
N ALA A 115 -20.70 -28.31 8.41
CA ALA A 115 -19.50 -28.83 9.07
C ALA A 115 -19.15 -28.02 10.32
N GLN A 116 -19.25 -26.69 10.26
CA GLN A 116 -19.01 -25.82 11.40
C GLN A 116 -19.98 -26.10 12.55
N GLU A 117 -21.28 -26.27 12.29
CA GLU A 117 -22.25 -26.62 13.35
C GLU A 117 -21.93 -27.97 14.01
N LYS A 118 -21.57 -28.98 13.21
CA LYS A 118 -21.26 -30.33 13.72
C LYS A 118 -19.98 -30.40 14.54
N LEU A 119 -19.02 -29.51 14.28
CA LEU A 119 -17.67 -29.59 14.85
C LEU A 119 -17.42 -28.66 16.03
N ARG A 120 -18.42 -27.86 16.45
CA ARG A 120 -18.26 -26.99 17.62
C ARG A 120 -17.79 -27.80 18.84
N PRO A 121 -16.80 -27.29 19.62
CA PRO A 121 -16.26 -25.93 19.58
C PRO A 121 -15.14 -25.68 18.55
N ARG A 122 -14.73 -26.67 17.73
CA ARG A 122 -13.73 -26.46 16.67
C ARG A 122 -14.26 -25.53 15.58
N ARG A 123 -13.35 -24.88 14.88
CA ARG A 123 -13.65 -23.97 13.76
C ARG A 123 -13.33 -24.60 12.41
N VAL A 124 -14.17 -24.34 11.43
CA VAL A 124 -13.95 -24.66 10.02
C VAL A 124 -13.85 -23.33 9.27
N GLU A 125 -12.70 -23.05 8.68
CA GLU A 125 -12.42 -21.77 8.01
C GLU A 125 -12.11 -21.95 6.54
N HIS A 126 -12.68 -21.07 5.72
CA HIS A 126 -12.27 -20.89 4.33
C HIS A 126 -11.09 -19.91 4.25
N TYR A 127 -10.09 -20.26 3.44
CA TYR A 127 -8.98 -19.40 3.10
C TYR A 127 -8.88 -19.24 1.58
N GLY A 128 -9.31 -18.09 1.08
CA GLY A 128 -9.24 -17.76 -0.34
C GLY A 128 -8.53 -16.44 -0.60
N TRP A 129 -8.67 -15.94 -1.83
CA TRP A 129 -7.96 -14.78 -2.37
C TRP A 129 -7.75 -13.62 -1.38
N HIS A 130 -8.82 -13.12 -0.76
CA HIS A 130 -8.71 -11.93 0.09
C HIS A 130 -7.84 -12.16 1.35
N ARG A 131 -7.95 -13.33 1.98
CA ARG A 131 -7.10 -13.66 3.14
C ARG A 131 -5.66 -13.87 2.72
N LEU A 132 -5.46 -14.59 1.61
CA LEU A 132 -4.15 -14.79 1.00
C LEU A 132 -3.47 -13.45 0.70
N TRP A 133 -4.17 -12.54 0.01
CA TRP A 133 -3.64 -11.23 -0.30
C TRP A 133 -3.32 -10.39 0.94
N ASN A 134 -4.19 -10.42 1.96
CA ASN A 134 -3.93 -9.71 3.21
C ASN A 134 -2.69 -10.24 3.94
N ASP A 135 -2.43 -11.55 3.90
CA ASP A 135 -1.23 -12.11 4.50
C ASP A 135 0.03 -11.79 3.67
N VAL A 136 -0.07 -11.71 2.35
CA VAL A 136 1.03 -11.20 1.49
C VAL A 136 1.32 -9.73 1.79
N MET A 137 0.29 -8.89 2.00
CA MET A 137 0.47 -7.47 2.34
C MET A 137 1.11 -7.22 3.70
N ARG A 138 1.24 -8.25 4.55
CA ARG A 138 1.95 -8.17 5.82
C ARG A 138 3.42 -8.59 5.73
N LEU A 139 3.87 -9.06 4.56
CA LEU A 139 5.28 -9.31 4.29
C LEU A 139 5.99 -8.00 3.94
N ASP A 140 7.27 -7.93 4.28
CA ASP A 140 8.13 -6.88 3.73
C ASP A 140 8.40 -7.14 2.24
N ARG A 141 9.04 -6.16 1.58
CA ARG A 141 9.35 -6.24 0.15
C ARG A 141 10.18 -7.47 -0.19
N ILE A 142 11.23 -7.76 0.57
CA ILE A 142 12.17 -8.84 0.26
C ILE A 142 11.45 -10.19 0.36
N ALA A 143 10.66 -10.38 1.43
CA ALA A 143 9.85 -11.57 1.60
C ALA A 143 8.75 -11.70 0.53
N THR A 144 8.17 -10.59 0.07
CA THR A 144 7.19 -10.59 -1.03
C THR A 144 7.84 -10.96 -2.36
N GLU A 145 9.02 -10.41 -2.66
CA GLU A 145 9.79 -10.73 -3.88
C GLU A 145 10.23 -12.19 -3.89
N ASP A 146 10.72 -12.69 -2.75
CA ASP A 146 11.03 -14.10 -2.58
C ASP A 146 9.77 -14.97 -2.80
N LEU A 147 8.64 -14.63 -2.16
CA LEU A 147 7.39 -15.36 -2.33
C LEU A 147 6.93 -15.41 -3.80
N LEU A 148 6.96 -14.27 -4.50
CA LEU A 148 6.49 -14.16 -5.87
C LEU A 148 7.51 -14.66 -6.90
N GLY A 149 8.78 -14.83 -6.53
CA GLY A 149 9.85 -15.23 -7.44
C GLY A 149 10.16 -14.15 -8.49
N CYS A 150 9.84 -12.89 -8.21
CA CYS A 150 10.16 -11.77 -9.07
C CYS A 150 10.56 -10.57 -8.24
N GLU A 151 11.46 -9.76 -8.79
CA GLU A 151 11.69 -8.43 -8.26
C GLU A 151 10.43 -7.61 -8.47
N LEU A 152 9.90 -7.07 -7.39
CA LEU A 152 8.91 -6.04 -7.48
C LEU A 152 9.70 -4.81 -7.89
N PRO A 153 9.47 -4.25 -9.09
CA PRO A 153 10.07 -2.99 -9.43
C PRO A 153 9.65 -2.05 -8.32
N VAL A 154 10.65 -1.55 -7.58
CA VAL A 154 10.51 -0.23 -7.01
C VAL A 154 10.28 0.62 -8.24
N GLN A 155 9.01 0.89 -8.49
CA GLN A 155 8.68 1.99 -9.33
C GLN A 155 9.19 3.19 -8.55
N ASP A 156 10.45 3.56 -8.79
CA ASP A 156 10.84 4.96 -8.89
C ASP A 156 10.00 5.54 -10.04
N LYS A 157 8.66 5.54 -9.88
CA LYS A 157 7.79 6.21 -10.81
C LYS A 157 7.76 7.64 -10.35
N THR A 158 8.62 8.41 -11.01
CA THR A 158 8.27 9.25 -12.17
C THR A 158 7.70 10.54 -11.63
N TYR A 159 8.64 11.38 -11.20
CA TYR A 159 8.49 12.82 -11.16
C TYR A 159 7.71 13.24 -12.41
N GLY A 160 6.48 13.70 -12.22
CA GLY A 160 5.83 14.41 -13.30
C GLY A 160 6.53 15.76 -13.44
N ILE A 161 6.80 16.10 -14.69
CA ILE A 161 7.69 17.17 -15.18
C ILE A 161 9.18 16.82 -15.13
N GLY A 162 9.82 16.93 -16.30
CA GLY A 162 11.27 17.14 -16.47
C GLY A 162 12.17 16.46 -15.44
N LEU A 163 12.21 15.12 -15.47
CA LEU A 163 12.93 14.24 -14.53
C LEU A 163 14.36 14.70 -14.20
N THR A 164 15.12 15.16 -15.19
CA THR A 164 16.49 15.63 -15.00
C THR A 164 16.55 16.94 -14.19
N ASP A 165 15.57 17.80 -14.38
CA ASP A 165 15.59 19.18 -13.88
C ASP A 165 15.24 19.22 -12.39
N LEU A 166 14.36 18.32 -11.94
CA LEU A 166 13.96 18.21 -10.53
C LEU A 166 15.03 17.48 -9.69
N GLU A 167 15.68 16.45 -10.21
CA GLU A 167 16.81 15.80 -9.51
C GLU A 167 17.95 16.79 -9.26
N ALA A 168 18.31 17.57 -10.28
CA ALA A 168 19.32 18.64 -10.17
C ALA A 168 18.90 19.72 -9.16
N LEU A 169 17.61 20.11 -9.15
CA LEU A 169 17.06 21.03 -8.16
C LEU A 169 17.17 20.45 -6.74
N LEU A 170 16.70 19.22 -6.49
CA LEU A 170 16.72 18.60 -5.16
C LEU A 170 18.15 18.42 -4.62
N ALA A 171 19.09 18.03 -5.49
CA ALA A 171 20.50 17.93 -5.13
C ALA A 171 21.09 19.30 -4.74
N ARG A 172 20.81 20.34 -5.53
CA ARG A 172 21.28 21.70 -5.27
C ARG A 172 20.65 22.29 -4.00
N LEU A 173 19.37 22.06 -3.76
CA LEU A 173 18.68 22.45 -2.52
C LEU A 173 19.31 21.74 -1.31
N GLY A 174 19.63 20.46 -1.42
CA GLY A 174 20.25 19.68 -0.34
C GLY A 174 21.63 20.22 0.08
N GLU A 175 22.38 20.80 -0.86
CA GLU A 175 23.65 21.46 -0.57
C GLU A 175 23.45 22.87 0.01
N GLN A 176 22.65 23.70 -0.64
CA GLN A 176 22.49 25.11 -0.27
C GLN A 176 21.72 25.30 1.04
N ARG A 177 20.71 24.48 1.32
CA ARG A 177 19.90 24.59 2.55
C ARG A 177 20.75 24.52 3.82
N ARG A 178 21.86 23.78 3.80
CA ARG A 178 22.74 23.61 4.98
C ARG A 178 23.55 24.86 5.32
N THR A 179 23.74 25.76 4.35
CA THR A 179 24.58 26.95 4.49
C THR A 179 23.78 28.25 4.38
N SER A 180 22.59 28.21 3.80
CA SER A 180 21.67 29.35 3.69
C SER A 180 20.90 29.62 4.98
N GLN A 181 20.62 30.89 5.24
CA GLN A 181 19.75 31.29 6.34
C GLN A 181 18.28 31.20 5.90
N PRO A 182 17.37 30.70 6.77
CA PRO A 182 15.95 30.73 6.47
C PRO A 182 15.42 32.17 6.41
N LEU A 183 14.33 32.38 5.67
CA LEU A 183 13.61 33.65 5.63
C LEU A 183 13.18 34.07 7.05
N ALA A 184 13.41 35.33 7.39
CA ALA A 184 13.18 35.87 8.73
C ALA A 184 11.69 35.95 9.12
N ALA A 185 10.78 36.00 8.14
CA ALA A 185 9.34 36.08 8.38
C ALA A 185 8.52 35.38 7.29
N LEU A 186 7.44 34.71 7.70
CA LEU A 186 6.41 34.21 6.79
C LEU A 186 5.66 35.39 6.17
N PRO A 187 5.58 35.51 4.83
CA PRO A 187 4.74 36.51 4.19
C PRO A 187 3.28 36.39 4.65
N GLU A 188 2.60 37.50 4.91
CA GLU A 188 1.22 37.49 5.45
C GLU A 188 0.21 36.77 4.55
N VAL A 189 0.37 36.88 3.23
CA VAL A 189 -0.45 36.18 2.22
C VAL A 189 -0.44 34.66 2.45
N ASN A 190 0.68 34.10 2.94
CA ASN A 190 0.79 32.67 3.22
C ASN A 190 0.08 32.28 4.53
N LYS A 191 -0.07 33.19 5.48
CA LYS A 191 -0.76 32.90 6.75
C LYS A 191 -2.24 32.65 6.51
N TYR A 192 -2.89 33.52 5.71
CA TYR A 192 -4.30 33.36 5.37
C TYR A 192 -4.56 32.16 4.45
N LYS A 193 -3.63 31.88 3.52
CA LYS A 193 -3.72 30.71 2.65
C LYS A 193 -3.67 29.39 3.43
N ILE A 194 -2.80 29.29 4.43
CA ILE A 194 -2.69 28.09 5.29
C ILE A 194 -4.00 27.85 6.05
N GLU A 195 -4.59 28.90 6.60
CA GLU A 195 -5.82 28.80 7.39
C GLU A 195 -7.05 28.53 6.51
N TRP A 196 -7.13 29.16 5.33
CA TRP A 196 -8.20 28.94 4.35
C TRP A 196 -8.27 27.49 3.88
N ASN A 197 -7.12 26.88 3.61
CA ASN A 197 -7.07 25.48 3.17
C ASN A 197 -7.21 24.48 4.32
N GLY A 198 -7.30 24.89 5.59
CA GLY A 198 -7.56 23.97 6.71
C GLY A 198 -6.48 22.89 6.91
N LEU A 199 -5.22 23.18 6.58
CA LEU A 199 -4.10 22.24 6.69
C LEU A 199 -3.88 21.81 8.15
N SER A 200 -3.57 20.53 8.39
CA SER A 200 -3.30 20.04 9.75
C SER A 200 -2.04 20.66 10.38
N GLY A 201 -1.87 20.49 11.69
CA GLY A 201 -0.72 21.03 12.42
C GLY A 201 0.63 20.53 11.88
N ASP A 202 0.70 19.27 11.45
CA ASP A 202 1.91 18.64 10.92
C ASP A 202 2.24 19.17 9.52
N VAL A 203 1.25 19.23 8.63
CA VAL A 203 1.40 19.80 7.27
C VAL A 203 1.76 21.28 7.35
N ARG A 204 1.11 22.04 8.24
CA ARG A 204 1.46 23.44 8.52
C ARG A 204 2.91 23.58 8.98
N GLY A 205 3.37 22.70 9.87
CA GLY A 205 4.76 22.68 10.32
C GLY A 205 5.74 22.47 9.16
N ALA A 206 5.49 21.46 8.33
CA ALA A 206 6.30 21.15 7.16
C ALA A 206 6.33 22.31 6.14
N LEU A 207 5.18 22.91 5.86
CA LEU A 207 5.06 24.05 4.95
C LEU A 207 5.82 25.28 5.45
N ILE A 208 5.73 25.61 6.75
CA ILE A 208 6.49 26.73 7.34
C ILE A 208 8.00 26.50 7.21
N GLN A 209 8.47 25.27 7.45
CA GLN A 209 9.87 24.90 7.26
C GLN A 209 10.31 25.02 5.79
N GLY A 210 9.45 24.60 4.86
CA GLY A 210 9.67 24.75 3.43
C GLY A 210 9.76 26.21 2.98
N ILE A 211 8.81 27.06 3.41
CA ILE A 211 8.79 28.50 3.09
C ILE A 211 10.08 29.18 3.53
N GLY A 212 10.67 28.77 4.66
CA GLY A 212 11.96 29.31 5.12
C GLY A 212 13.05 29.27 4.04
N HIS A 213 13.02 28.32 3.11
CA HIS A 213 14.06 28.15 2.09
C HIS A 213 13.53 28.16 0.66
N SER A 214 12.29 28.55 0.42
CA SER A 214 11.68 28.55 -0.93
C SER A 214 12.38 29.50 -1.91
N HIS A 215 13.04 30.56 -1.41
CA HIS A 215 13.89 31.46 -2.20
C HIS A 215 15.04 30.74 -2.93
N LEU A 216 15.47 29.56 -2.45
CA LEU A 216 16.49 28.76 -3.12
C LEU A 216 16.00 28.19 -4.45
N VAL A 217 14.70 27.93 -4.59
CA VAL A 217 14.09 27.47 -5.85
C VAL A 217 14.12 28.59 -6.89
N GLU A 218 13.80 29.83 -6.49
CA GLU A 218 13.91 31.00 -7.37
C GLU A 218 15.35 31.24 -7.80
N GLY A 219 16.29 31.19 -6.85
CA GLY A 219 17.72 31.34 -7.14
C GLY A 219 18.28 30.23 -8.04
N TYR A 220 17.74 29.02 -7.95
CA TYR A 220 18.09 27.92 -8.84
C TYR A 220 17.72 28.24 -10.29
N TYR A 221 16.44 28.54 -10.57
CA TYR A 221 15.94 28.80 -11.92
C TYR A 221 16.47 30.11 -12.51
N ALA A 222 16.62 31.17 -11.71
CA ALA A 222 17.25 32.41 -12.15
C ALA A 222 18.70 32.18 -12.63
N GLY A 223 19.42 31.26 -12.00
CA GLY A 223 20.79 30.91 -12.37
C GLY A 223 20.92 30.06 -13.64
N LEU A 224 19.85 29.40 -14.09
CA LEU A 224 19.83 28.61 -15.33
C LEU A 224 19.63 29.48 -16.59
N GLY A 225 19.09 30.70 -16.42
CA GLY A 225 18.81 31.59 -17.56
C GLY A 225 17.68 31.08 -18.46
N ALA A 226 16.85 30.15 -17.97
CA ALA A 226 15.74 29.52 -18.68
C ALA A 226 14.41 29.74 -17.91
N PRO A 227 13.75 30.90 -18.08
CA PRO A 227 12.50 31.21 -17.37
C PRO A 227 11.36 30.24 -17.70
N ASP A 228 11.38 29.67 -18.90
CA ASP A 228 10.42 28.69 -19.41
C ASP A 228 10.47 27.35 -18.67
N GLU A 229 11.62 26.96 -18.12
CA GLU A 229 11.74 25.76 -17.30
C GLU A 229 10.96 25.88 -16.00
N ALA A 230 11.06 27.02 -15.31
CA ALA A 230 10.31 27.28 -14.09
C ALA A 230 8.78 27.22 -14.32
N ASP A 231 8.31 27.83 -15.41
CA ASP A 231 6.90 27.81 -15.79
C ASP A 231 6.41 26.41 -16.17
N ARG A 232 7.26 25.62 -16.84
CA ARG A 232 6.95 24.21 -17.16
C ARG A 232 6.83 23.35 -15.91
N VAL A 233 7.70 23.56 -14.90
CA VAL A 233 7.60 22.89 -13.60
C VAL A 233 6.36 23.36 -12.83
N ALA A 234 6.03 24.65 -12.83
CA ALA A 234 4.77 25.12 -12.25
C ALA A 234 3.55 24.44 -12.89
N GLN A 235 3.53 24.35 -14.23
CA GLN A 235 2.41 23.80 -14.97
C GLN A 235 2.11 22.33 -14.62
N GLY A 236 3.13 21.45 -14.57
CA GLY A 236 2.83 20.05 -14.29
C GLY A 236 2.51 19.77 -12.81
N PHE A 237 3.03 20.58 -11.86
CA PHE A 237 2.61 20.51 -10.45
C PHE A 237 1.14 20.86 -10.33
N ARG A 238 0.69 21.90 -11.04
CA ARG A 238 -0.71 22.28 -11.10
C ARG A 238 -1.58 21.20 -11.71
N VAL A 239 -1.18 20.64 -12.87
CA VAL A 239 -1.92 19.54 -13.52
C VAL A 239 -2.05 18.33 -12.59
N TYR A 240 -0.96 17.95 -11.90
CA TYR A 240 -0.98 16.84 -10.97
C TYR A 240 -1.85 17.13 -9.74
N TYR A 241 -1.71 18.33 -9.16
CA TYR A 241 -2.54 18.78 -8.04
C TYR A 241 -4.04 18.73 -8.39
N ASP A 242 -4.43 19.25 -9.55
CA ASP A 242 -5.83 19.24 -10.01
C ASP A 242 -6.36 17.81 -10.20
N GLN A 243 -5.52 16.88 -10.65
CA GLN A 243 -5.88 15.46 -10.76
C GLN A 243 -6.14 14.82 -9.40
N VAL A 244 -5.24 14.99 -8.43
CA VAL A 244 -5.42 14.40 -7.08
C VAL A 244 -6.62 15.03 -6.38
N ARG A 245 -6.83 16.34 -6.54
CA ARG A 245 -7.95 17.05 -5.96
C ARG A 245 -9.31 16.58 -6.48
N ALA A 246 -9.38 16.12 -7.73
CA ALA A 246 -10.61 15.51 -8.25
C ALA A 246 -11.03 14.25 -7.48
N ASP A 247 -10.09 13.56 -6.83
CA ASP A 247 -10.33 12.30 -6.12
C ASP A 247 -10.47 12.47 -4.59
N THR A 248 -10.03 13.60 -4.02
CA THR A 248 -10.09 13.83 -2.57
C THR A 248 -10.12 15.30 -2.17
N ASP A 249 -10.96 15.63 -1.18
CA ASP A 249 -10.99 16.94 -0.51
C ASP A 249 -10.07 16.99 0.73
N ASP A 250 -9.43 15.88 1.08
CA ASP A 250 -8.55 15.76 2.25
C ASP A 250 -7.18 16.41 1.95
N GLN A 251 -6.90 17.48 2.68
CA GLN A 251 -5.76 18.35 2.45
C GLN A 251 -4.43 17.71 2.86
N ASP A 252 -4.46 16.83 3.85
CA ASP A 252 -3.29 16.07 4.28
C ASP A 252 -2.96 15.00 3.24
N ARG A 253 -3.97 14.41 2.59
CA ARG A 253 -3.78 13.53 1.43
C ARG A 253 -3.25 14.28 0.22
N LEU A 254 -3.74 15.48 -0.06
CA LEU A 254 -3.21 16.33 -1.13
C LEU A 254 -1.74 16.66 -0.90
N TRP A 255 -1.38 17.04 0.32
CA TRP A 255 0.01 17.25 0.71
C TRP A 255 0.86 15.98 0.52
N ALA A 256 0.38 14.83 1.02
CA ALA A 256 1.08 13.56 0.90
C ALA A 256 1.30 13.18 -0.57
N ALA A 257 0.31 13.39 -1.43
CA ALA A 257 0.42 13.12 -2.87
C ALA A 257 1.43 14.04 -3.56
N LEU A 258 1.46 15.34 -3.23
CA LEU A 258 2.48 16.26 -3.75
C LEU A 258 3.90 15.87 -3.28
N GLN A 259 4.03 15.40 -2.04
CA GLN A 259 5.29 14.91 -1.53
C GLN A 259 5.72 13.62 -2.23
N GLU A 260 4.80 12.69 -2.46
CA GLU A 260 5.04 11.46 -3.23
C GLU A 260 5.40 11.78 -4.68
N TYR A 261 4.76 12.77 -5.30
CA TYR A 261 5.09 13.24 -6.64
C TYR A 261 6.54 13.73 -6.78
N ILE A 262 7.09 14.32 -5.72
CA ILE A 262 8.47 14.82 -5.68
C ILE A 262 9.47 13.76 -5.25
N LEU A 263 9.12 12.88 -4.31
CA LEU A 263 10.08 11.94 -3.72
C LEU A 263 10.00 10.56 -4.35
N GLY A 264 8.94 10.28 -5.11
CA GLY A 264 8.58 8.94 -5.52
C GLY A 264 8.16 8.08 -4.33
N ASN A 265 8.23 6.76 -4.54
CA ASN A 265 7.79 5.74 -3.59
C ASN A 265 8.92 5.17 -2.72
N ALA A 266 10.15 5.68 -2.85
CA ALA A 266 11.27 5.27 -2.03
C ALA A 266 11.15 5.82 -0.60
N ALA A 267 11.70 5.11 0.39
CA ALA A 267 11.80 5.63 1.75
C ALA A 267 12.72 6.87 1.74
N PRO A 268 12.19 8.09 1.92
CA PRO A 268 12.98 9.28 1.68
C PRO A 268 13.94 9.53 2.85
N SER A 269 15.14 10.03 2.55
CA SER A 269 16.00 10.57 3.60
C SER A 269 15.34 11.83 4.20
N LEU A 270 15.68 12.16 5.46
CA LEU A 270 15.21 13.42 6.07
C LEU A 270 15.57 14.62 5.20
N ASN A 271 16.75 14.62 4.57
CA ASN A 271 17.17 15.71 3.71
C ASN A 271 16.29 15.82 2.46
N SER A 272 15.98 14.69 1.82
CA SER A 272 15.07 14.64 0.66
C SER A 272 13.68 15.15 1.02
N MET A 273 13.15 14.75 2.20
CA MET A 273 11.87 15.27 2.70
C MET A 273 11.88 16.79 2.83
N TYR A 274 12.92 17.37 3.44
CA TYR A 274 13.06 18.82 3.53
C TYR A 274 13.13 19.50 2.16
N CYS A 275 13.87 18.93 1.20
CA CYS A 275 13.92 19.48 -0.16
C CYS A 275 12.53 19.44 -0.83
N ALA A 276 11.76 18.37 -0.65
CA ALA A 276 10.38 18.31 -1.15
C ALA A 276 9.50 19.39 -0.52
N TRP A 277 9.58 19.61 0.79
CA TRP A 277 8.82 20.68 1.46
C TRP A 277 9.15 22.07 0.91
N ILE A 278 10.42 22.33 0.58
CA ILE A 278 10.86 23.58 -0.03
C ILE A 278 10.22 23.79 -1.41
N VAL A 279 10.18 22.74 -2.23
CA VAL A 279 9.57 22.78 -3.57
C VAL A 279 8.06 22.98 -3.48
N ILE A 280 7.37 22.22 -2.61
CA ILE A 280 5.92 22.40 -2.40
C ILE A 280 5.62 23.81 -1.89
N ALA A 281 6.41 24.31 -0.94
CA ALA A 281 6.26 25.65 -0.41
C ALA A 281 6.42 26.73 -1.49
N HIS A 282 7.37 26.57 -2.41
CA HIS A 282 7.53 27.49 -3.54
C HIS A 282 6.27 27.57 -4.40
N PHE A 283 5.69 26.43 -4.79
CA PHE A 283 4.45 26.40 -5.58
C PHE A 283 3.21 26.83 -4.78
N PHE A 284 3.21 26.58 -3.47
CA PHE A 284 2.19 27.11 -2.56
C PHE A 284 2.20 28.65 -2.58
N GLN A 285 3.38 29.28 -2.53
CA GLN A 285 3.52 30.74 -2.53
C GLN A 285 3.15 31.38 -3.87
N ARG A 286 3.38 30.68 -4.99
CA ARG A 286 3.05 31.16 -6.34
C ARG A 286 1.59 30.94 -6.75
N CYS A 287 0.78 30.36 -5.86
CA CYS A 287 -0.62 30.02 -6.12
C CYS A 287 -0.82 28.93 -7.18
N ASP A 288 0.17 28.07 -7.38
CA ASP A 288 0.09 26.93 -8.31
C ASP A 288 -0.57 25.70 -7.66
N VAL A 289 -0.54 25.61 -6.33
CA VAL A 289 -1.21 24.58 -5.52
C VAL A 289 -1.90 25.21 -4.31
N PHE A 290 -3.00 24.62 -3.85
CA PHE A 290 -3.87 25.11 -2.78
C PHE A 290 -4.57 26.45 -3.08
N ASP A 291 -5.77 26.65 -2.54
CA ASP A 291 -6.62 27.79 -2.88
C ASP A 291 -6.16 29.08 -2.22
N VAL A 292 -6.34 30.20 -2.91
CA VAL A 292 -6.14 31.54 -2.34
C VAL A 292 -7.47 31.99 -1.73
N PRO A 293 -7.48 32.52 -0.49
CA PRO A 293 -8.70 33.07 0.08
C PRO A 293 -9.20 34.28 -0.74
N PRO A 294 -10.52 34.52 -0.78
CA PRO A 294 -11.08 35.70 -1.43
C PRO A 294 -10.55 37.02 -0.85
N ASP A 295 -10.53 38.08 -1.66
CA ASP A 295 -10.16 39.41 -1.21
C ASP A 295 -11.00 39.86 0.00
N GLY A 296 -10.32 40.29 1.08
CA GLY A 296 -10.98 40.72 2.31
C GLY A 296 -11.38 39.59 3.26
N TRP A 297 -11.00 38.33 2.99
CA TRP A 297 -11.18 37.23 3.92
C TRP A 297 -10.35 37.44 5.20
N ILE A 298 -10.97 37.22 6.37
CA ILE A 298 -10.33 37.34 7.68
C ILE A 298 -10.53 36.03 8.44
N PRO A 299 -9.45 35.44 8.99
CA PRO A 299 -9.55 34.26 9.84
C PRO A 299 -10.58 34.39 10.97
N GLY A 300 -11.46 33.40 11.11
CA GLY A 300 -12.46 33.36 12.19
C GLY A 300 -13.64 34.33 12.03
N ALA A 301 -13.76 35.05 10.92
CA ALA A 301 -15.00 35.74 10.58
C ALA A 301 -16.06 34.70 10.20
N VAL A 302 -17.05 34.49 11.08
CA VAL A 302 -18.25 33.71 10.77
C VAL A 302 -18.92 34.34 9.57
N ASP A 303 -19.10 33.56 8.50
CA ASP A 303 -19.82 33.99 7.30
C ASP A 303 -21.21 34.50 7.69
N ARG A 304 -21.42 35.82 7.59
CA ARG A 304 -22.73 36.49 7.78
C ARG A 304 -23.37 36.78 6.43
N SER A 305 -23.22 35.89 5.46
CA SER A 305 -23.95 35.98 4.19
C SER A 305 -24.67 34.68 3.83
N ALA A 306 -25.55 34.24 4.73
CA ALA A 306 -26.73 33.46 4.38
C ALA A 306 -27.98 34.17 4.93
N ALA A 307 -28.47 35.15 4.17
CA ALA A 307 -29.82 35.68 4.21
C ALA A 307 -30.27 36.00 2.79
#